data_AF-A0AAW1UER2-F1
#
_entry.id   AF-A0AAW1UER2-F1
#
_cell.length_a   1.000
_cell.length_b   1.000
_cell.length_c   1.000
_cell.angle_alpha   90.00
_cell.angle_beta   90.00
_cell.angle_gamma   90.00
#
_symmetry.space_group_name_H-M   'P 1'
#
loop_
_entity.id
_entity.type
_entity.pdbx_description
1 polymer ?
#
loop_
_entity_poly.entity_id
_entity_poly.type
_entity_poly.pdbx_seq_one_letter_code
_entity_poly.pdbx_strand_id
1 'polypeptide(L)'
;MSSYKANDILLLVSLLLVSVTFLCADDTYRNRRAGICTVEVPTIQLLSEHDRKGPIPLGNGSRPTLSKIDVCCSGYARVPHTYYGCEPICDKKCENGNCTAPNVCTCKKGYIHDPIELHKCIPECPIGCLHGVCTVNGHCSCDSGYQLSPNKKYCHAVCAGGCGANGECVEYNRCRCKAGYVLDPVSKNCVFHCEGGCANGAVCVAPNTCACKQGFLKQGSGCVAACPKGCNNGDCIAPNTCKCKPGWTLDKTGTNCEPHCNPECLNSICVGLNECACRKGYVRDPRISANRCVADCPGGCPNGQCSAPNFCICNPGFVKESKGSQNCVRRT
;
A
#
# COMPACT_ATOMS: atom_id res chain seq x y z
N MET A 1 2.33 -4.12 60.71
CA MET A 1 1.71 -5.16 59.87
C MET A 1 0.38 -4.64 59.34
N SER A 2 0.35 -4.23 58.08
CA SER A 2 -0.79 -4.40 57.16
C SER A 2 -0.40 -3.83 55.81
N SER A 3 -0.04 -4.75 54.91
CA SER A 3 0.07 -4.51 53.48
C SER A 3 -1.33 -4.16 52.94
N TYR A 4 -1.51 -2.97 52.37
CA TYR A 4 -2.66 -2.69 51.51
C TYR A 4 -2.17 -2.09 50.19
N LYS A 5 -2.70 -2.72 49.14
CA LYS A 5 -2.28 -2.71 47.73
C LYS A 5 -2.32 -1.30 47.13
N ALA A 6 -1.23 -0.91 46.49
CA ALA A 6 -1.15 0.28 45.63
C ALA A 6 -1.86 0.10 44.26
N ASN A 7 -2.78 -0.86 44.13
CA ASN A 7 -3.48 -1.19 42.89
C ASN A 7 -4.91 -0.62 42.79
N ASP A 8 -5.45 0.03 43.82
CA ASP A 8 -6.84 0.53 43.81
C ASP A 8 -6.99 2.03 43.53
N ILE A 9 -5.92 2.74 43.16
CA ILE A 9 -6.00 4.15 42.74
C ILE A 9 -6.22 4.30 41.22
N LEU A 10 -6.15 3.20 40.45
CA LEU A 10 -6.33 3.24 38.99
C LEU A 10 -7.77 2.98 38.50
N LEU A 11 -8.74 2.73 39.38
CA LEU A 11 -10.09 2.30 39.00
C LEU A 11 -11.23 3.27 39.36
N LEU A 12 -10.92 4.48 39.84
CA LEU A 12 -11.94 5.49 40.18
C LEU A 12 -11.87 6.78 39.36
N VAL A 13 -11.18 6.77 38.20
CA VAL A 13 -11.09 7.92 37.28
C VAL A 13 -11.73 7.62 35.92
N SER A 14 -12.81 6.82 35.91
CA SER A 14 -13.54 6.45 34.68
C SER A 14 -14.96 7.02 34.60
N LEU A 15 -15.40 7.92 35.49
CA LEU A 15 -16.79 8.40 35.51
C LEU A 15 -17.05 9.90 35.63
N LEU A 16 -16.06 10.77 35.47
CA LEU A 16 -16.31 12.21 35.34
C LEU A 16 -15.54 12.79 34.14
N LEU A 17 -16.30 13.05 33.08
CA LEU A 17 -15.93 13.85 31.92
C LEU A 17 -15.52 15.26 32.37
N VAL A 18 -14.25 15.44 32.74
CA VAL A 18 -13.61 16.76 32.73
C VAL A 18 -12.24 16.59 32.09
N SER A 19 -12.14 17.10 30.88
CA SER A 19 -10.93 17.20 30.06
C SER A 19 -9.88 18.05 30.79
N VAL A 20 -9.10 17.45 31.69
CA VAL A 20 -7.85 18.07 32.15
C VAL A 20 -6.81 17.72 31.11
N THR A 21 -6.72 18.54 30.07
CA THR A 21 -5.56 18.60 29.19
C THR A 21 -4.33 18.82 30.07
N PHE A 22 -3.56 17.76 30.30
CA PHE A 22 -2.20 17.87 30.82
C PHE A 22 -1.36 18.57 29.75
N LEU A 23 -1.34 19.91 29.84
CA LEU A 23 -0.26 20.70 29.28
C LEU A 23 0.99 20.37 30.11
N CYS A 24 1.74 19.36 29.67
CA CYS A 24 3.14 19.23 30.06
C CYS A 24 3.88 20.42 29.42
N ALA A 25 3.90 21.55 30.13
CA ALA A 25 4.70 22.70 29.79
C ALA A 25 6.17 22.44 30.17
N ASP A 26 6.99 22.29 29.13
CA ASP A 26 8.30 22.91 28.93
C ASP A 26 9.29 22.99 30.13
N ASP A 27 10.22 22.05 30.14
CA ASP A 27 11.68 22.20 30.19
C ASP A 27 12.34 23.39 30.95
N THR A 28 11.76 23.84 32.06
CA THR A 28 12.29 24.97 32.84
C THR A 28 12.48 24.64 34.33
N TYR A 29 13.28 23.62 34.67
CA TYR A 29 13.87 23.57 36.00
C TYR A 29 15.19 22.79 36.06
N ARG A 30 16.26 23.50 35.69
CA ARG A 30 17.65 23.14 36.00
C ARG A 30 17.75 22.95 37.52
N ASN A 31 18.12 21.73 37.95
CA ASN A 31 18.51 21.34 39.32
C ASN A 31 17.44 20.62 40.19
N ARG A 32 17.02 19.43 39.77
CA ARG A 32 16.35 18.44 40.65
C ARG A 32 16.97 17.05 40.49
N ARG A 33 16.94 16.28 41.57
CA ARG A 33 17.30 14.85 41.60
C ARG A 33 16.62 14.13 40.43
N ALA A 34 17.35 13.26 39.74
CA ALA A 34 16.88 12.59 38.52
C ALA A 34 15.50 11.93 38.74
N GLY A 35 14.55 12.19 37.83
CA GLY A 35 13.23 11.54 37.83
C GLY A 35 12.18 12.09 38.80
N ILE A 36 12.44 13.20 39.52
CA ILE A 36 11.48 13.81 40.46
C ILE A 36 10.77 15.03 39.84
N CYS A 37 9.44 14.97 39.81
CA CYS A 37 8.55 16.02 39.35
C CYS A 37 7.76 16.60 40.53
N THR A 38 7.59 17.91 40.59
CA THR A 38 6.66 18.53 41.57
C THR A 38 5.34 18.76 40.89
N VAL A 39 4.26 18.27 41.49
CA VAL A 39 2.90 18.48 41.02
C VAL A 39 2.09 19.24 42.07
N GLU A 40 1.12 20.01 41.62
CA GLU A 40 0.17 20.68 42.51
C GLU A 40 -1.09 19.83 42.63
N VAL A 41 -1.44 19.45 43.85
CA VAL A 41 -2.66 18.71 44.15
C VAL A 41 -3.50 19.47 45.17
N PRO A 42 -4.83 19.33 45.15
CA PRO A 42 -5.70 19.87 46.19
C PRO A 42 -5.23 19.46 47.59
N THR A 43 -5.02 20.42 48.49
CA THR A 43 -4.50 20.17 49.84
C THR A 43 -5.38 19.19 50.62
N ILE A 44 -6.70 19.21 50.36
CA ILE A 44 -7.67 18.26 50.94
C ILE A 44 -7.39 16.79 50.59
N GLN A 45 -6.79 16.50 49.43
CA GLN A 45 -6.48 15.14 49.00
C GLN A 45 -5.27 14.55 49.75
N LEU A 46 -4.44 15.40 50.35
CA LEU A 46 -3.29 14.98 51.16
C LEU A 46 -3.67 14.68 52.61
N LEU A 47 -4.86 15.05 53.03
CA LEU A 47 -5.37 14.83 54.38
C LEU A 47 -5.97 13.43 54.54
N SER A 48 -5.84 12.88 55.75
CA SER A 48 -6.55 11.66 56.13
C SER A 48 -8.07 11.91 56.12
N GLU A 49 -8.87 10.84 55.98
CA GLU A 49 -10.33 10.94 56.00
C GLU A 49 -10.89 11.63 57.26
N HIS A 50 -10.18 11.54 58.39
CA HIS A 50 -10.57 12.19 59.65
C HIS A 50 -10.33 13.70 59.61
N ASP A 51 -9.18 14.11 59.08
CA ASP A 51 -8.77 15.52 59.03
C ASP A 51 -9.54 16.34 57.98
N ARG A 52 -10.13 15.68 56.98
CA ARG A 52 -10.99 16.32 55.96
C ARG A 52 -12.26 16.96 56.52
N LYS A 53 -12.71 16.53 57.71
CA LYS A 53 -13.90 17.08 58.37
C LYS A 53 -13.60 18.37 59.16
N GLY A 54 -12.33 18.69 59.35
CA GLY A 54 -11.86 19.87 60.07
C GLY A 54 -11.50 21.04 59.14
N PRO A 55 -10.96 22.15 59.70
CA PRO A 55 -10.45 23.26 58.91
C PRO A 55 -9.25 22.79 58.05
N ILE A 56 -9.37 22.95 56.73
CA ILE A 56 -8.34 22.54 55.77
C ILE A 56 -7.16 23.52 55.88
N PRO A 57 -5.92 23.05 56.13
CA PRO A 57 -4.74 23.89 56.17
C PRO A 57 -4.47 24.51 54.81
N LEU A 58 -3.92 25.73 54.81
CA LEU A 58 -3.51 26.41 53.58
C LEU A 58 -2.32 25.69 52.96
N GLY A 59 -2.41 25.39 51.67
CA GLY A 59 -1.35 24.77 50.89
C GLY A 59 -0.27 25.76 50.45
N ASN A 60 0.86 25.21 49.99
CA ASN A 60 2.05 25.94 49.53
C ASN A 60 2.15 26.04 48.00
N GLY A 61 1.05 25.80 47.30
CA GLY A 61 0.97 25.85 45.84
C GLY A 61 0.69 27.26 45.30
N SER A 62 0.38 27.32 44.01
CA SER A 62 0.00 28.55 43.31
C SER A 62 -1.29 29.17 43.85
N ARG A 63 -2.11 28.36 44.53
CA ARG A 63 -3.33 28.78 45.23
C ARG A 63 -3.32 28.24 46.65
N PRO A 64 -3.97 28.90 47.62
CA PRO A 64 -4.00 28.44 49.01
C PRO A 64 -4.72 27.10 49.22
N THR A 65 -5.49 26.64 48.23
CA THR A 65 -6.18 25.33 48.24
C THR A 65 -5.33 24.21 47.64
N LEU A 66 -4.13 24.51 47.14
CA LEU A 66 -3.24 23.59 46.45
C LEU A 66 -1.94 23.45 47.23
N SER A 67 -1.42 22.23 47.28
CA SER A 67 -0.10 21.92 47.85
C SER A 67 0.79 21.34 46.77
N LYS A 68 2.07 21.75 46.78
CA LYS A 68 3.14 21.20 45.96
C LYS A 68 3.68 19.94 46.61
N ILE A 69 3.65 18.82 45.88
CA ILE A 69 4.22 17.54 46.30
C ILE A 69 5.20 17.01 45.26
N ASP A 70 6.19 16.26 45.72
CA ASP A 70 7.15 15.58 44.85
C ASP A 70 6.68 14.15 44.54
N VAL A 71 6.65 13.83 43.26
CA VAL A 71 6.27 12.52 42.71
C VAL A 71 7.32 12.08 41.69
N CYS A 72 7.38 10.79 41.39
CA CYS A 72 8.18 10.35 40.24
C CYS A 72 7.52 10.82 38.95
N CYS A 73 8.33 11.33 38.03
CA CYS A 73 7.88 11.73 36.70
C CYS A 73 7.33 10.53 35.93
N SER A 74 6.58 10.79 34.86
CA SER A 74 6.12 9.73 33.94
C SER A 74 7.32 8.92 33.43
N GLY A 75 7.19 7.59 33.46
CA GLY A 75 8.28 6.68 33.11
C GLY A 75 9.33 6.47 34.21
N TYR A 76 9.10 6.97 35.43
CA TYR A 76 9.92 6.69 36.61
C TYR A 76 9.08 6.04 37.72
N ALA A 77 9.68 5.09 38.45
CA ALA A 77 9.07 4.40 39.57
C ALA A 77 9.78 4.74 40.89
N ARG A 78 9.03 4.76 41.99
CA ARG A 78 9.60 4.90 43.34
C ARG A 78 10.36 3.64 43.71
N VAL A 79 11.56 3.82 44.23
CA VAL A 79 12.38 2.71 44.73
C VAL A 79 11.91 2.33 46.14
N PRO A 80 11.55 1.06 46.41
CA PRO A 80 11.00 0.64 47.69
C PRO A 80 11.90 0.92 48.91
N HIS A 81 13.22 0.94 48.71
CA HIS A 81 14.22 1.05 49.78
C HIS A 81 14.86 2.43 49.91
N THR A 82 14.61 3.34 48.97
CA THR A 82 15.05 4.74 49.08
C THR A 82 13.81 5.62 49.05
N TYR A 83 13.40 6.08 50.23
CA TYR A 83 12.12 6.79 50.46
C TYR A 83 11.95 8.06 49.59
N TYR A 84 13.02 8.57 48.97
CA TYR A 84 13.01 9.74 48.09
C TYR A 84 13.63 9.50 46.69
N GLY A 85 13.84 8.23 46.29
CA GLY A 85 14.46 7.87 45.01
C GLY A 85 13.45 7.53 43.92
N CYS A 86 13.67 8.04 42.71
CA CYS A 86 12.94 7.65 41.50
C CYS A 86 13.91 7.02 40.50
N GLU A 87 13.60 5.80 40.03
CA GLU A 87 14.36 5.09 39.00
C GLU A 87 13.59 5.05 37.69
N PRO A 88 14.26 5.18 36.54
CA PRO A 88 13.60 5.10 35.23
C PRO A 88 13.07 3.68 34.98
N ILE A 89 11.96 3.62 34.27
CA ILE A 89 11.30 2.39 33.84
C ILE A 89 11.74 2.09 32.41
N CYS A 90 12.27 0.89 32.19
CA CYS A 90 12.56 0.35 30.86
C CYS A 90 11.68 -0.88 30.64
N ASP A 91 10.85 -0.87 29.60
CA ASP A 91 9.90 -1.95 29.27
C ASP A 91 10.64 -3.27 28.97
N LYS A 92 11.81 -3.15 28.32
CA LYS A 92 12.77 -4.23 28.13
C LYS A 92 13.98 -4.00 29.03
N LYS A 93 14.46 -5.07 29.66
CA LYS A 93 15.66 -5.03 30.50
C LYS A 93 16.88 -4.63 29.66
N CYS A 94 17.67 -3.68 30.16
CA CYS A 94 18.94 -3.29 29.53
C CYS A 94 20.00 -4.39 29.70
N GLU A 95 20.31 -5.14 28.64
CA GLU A 95 21.35 -6.18 28.66
C GLU A 95 22.74 -5.54 28.58
N ASN A 96 23.63 -5.82 29.54
CA ASN A 96 24.96 -5.20 29.66
C ASN A 96 24.94 -3.65 29.70
N GLY A 97 23.81 -3.07 30.09
CA GLY A 97 23.61 -1.64 30.26
C GLY A 97 22.89 -1.32 31.57
N ASN A 98 22.67 -0.03 31.81
CA ASN A 98 21.83 0.48 32.90
C ASN A 98 20.69 1.31 32.28
N CYS A 99 19.49 1.23 32.84
CA CYS A 99 18.38 2.12 32.49
C CYS A 99 18.67 3.50 33.11
N THR A 100 18.90 4.52 32.28
CA THR A 100 19.31 5.87 32.75
C THR A 100 18.20 6.91 32.57
N ALA A 101 17.27 6.64 31.66
CA ALA A 101 16.04 7.40 31.44
C ALA A 101 14.93 6.43 30.96
N PRO A 102 13.65 6.84 30.95
CA PRO A 102 12.54 5.97 30.59
C PRO A 102 12.76 5.38 29.20
N ASN A 103 12.78 4.05 29.10
CA ASN A 103 13.10 3.31 27.86
C ASN A 103 14.45 3.67 27.20
N VAL A 104 15.39 4.24 27.95
CA VAL A 104 16.75 4.56 27.49
C VAL A 104 17.76 3.74 28.28
N CYS A 105 18.41 2.82 27.56
CA CYS A 105 19.55 2.08 28.08
C CYS A 105 20.84 2.85 27.80
N THR A 106 21.75 2.89 28.76
CA THR A 106 23.13 3.35 28.55
C THR A 106 24.06 2.18 28.79
N CYS A 107 24.89 1.86 27.79
CA CYS A 107 25.79 0.73 27.86
C CYS A 107 26.88 0.91 28.91
N LYS A 108 27.27 -0.19 29.55
CA LYS A 108 28.40 -0.20 30.49
C LYS A 108 29.71 0.06 29.73
N LYS A 109 30.74 0.48 30.46
CA LYS A 109 32.07 0.73 29.89
C LYS A 109 32.58 -0.51 29.11
N GLY A 110 33.03 -0.31 27.87
CA GLY A 110 33.48 -1.37 26.98
C GLY A 110 32.34 -2.16 26.31
N TYR A 111 31.12 -1.63 26.35
CA TYR A 111 30.00 -2.09 25.56
C TYR A 111 29.43 -0.93 24.74
N ILE A 112 28.85 -1.26 23.60
CA ILE A 112 28.16 -0.32 22.71
C ILE A 112 26.75 -0.82 22.43
N HIS A 113 25.87 0.05 21.95
CA HIS A 113 24.53 -0.38 21.57
C HIS A 113 24.58 -1.38 20.43
N ASP A 114 23.79 -2.45 20.56
CA ASP A 114 23.45 -3.29 19.43
C ASP A 114 22.76 -2.40 18.37
N PRO A 115 23.18 -2.45 17.10
CA PRO A 115 22.59 -1.63 16.04
C PRO A 115 21.09 -1.87 15.87
N ILE A 116 20.63 -3.09 16.20
CA ILE A 116 19.28 -3.57 15.93
C ILE A 116 18.43 -3.49 17.20
N GLU A 117 18.99 -3.90 18.33
CA GLU A 117 18.27 -3.99 19.59
C GLU A 117 18.83 -2.99 20.60
N LEU A 118 18.34 -1.75 20.58
CA LEU A 118 18.88 -0.66 21.43
C LEU A 118 18.91 -0.95 22.95
N HIS A 119 18.07 -1.86 23.44
CA HIS A 119 18.07 -2.32 24.83
C HIS A 119 19.21 -3.30 25.16
N LYS A 120 19.95 -3.75 24.13
CA LYS A 120 21.05 -4.68 24.23
C LYS A 120 22.36 -3.96 23.96
N CYS A 121 23.34 -4.22 24.81
CA CYS A 121 24.69 -3.71 24.66
C CYS A 121 25.64 -4.86 24.32
N ILE A 122 26.31 -4.75 23.17
CA ILE A 122 27.28 -5.72 22.69
C ILE A 122 28.70 -5.33 23.13
N PRO A 123 29.58 -6.30 23.43
CA PRO A 123 30.94 -6.01 23.87
C PRO A 123 31.77 -5.40 22.72
N GLU A 124 32.65 -4.46 23.06
CA GLU A 124 33.74 -4.00 22.20
C GLU A 124 35.10 -4.49 22.71
N CYS A 125 36.09 -4.57 21.81
CA CYS A 125 37.45 -4.91 22.22
C CYS A 125 38.00 -3.89 23.24
N PRO A 126 38.70 -4.32 24.29
CA PRO A 126 39.30 -5.66 24.49
C PRO A 126 38.40 -6.69 25.19
N ILE A 127 37.16 -6.34 25.58
CA ILE A 127 36.26 -7.22 26.34
C ILE A 127 35.78 -8.39 25.47
N GLY A 128 35.46 -8.09 24.21
CA GLY A 128 35.05 -9.09 23.23
C GLY A 128 34.58 -8.43 21.94
N CYS A 129 34.36 -9.24 20.91
CA CYS A 129 33.77 -8.79 19.66
C CYS A 129 32.75 -9.81 19.19
N LEU A 130 31.52 -9.36 18.95
CA LEU A 130 30.47 -10.22 18.41
C LEU A 130 30.74 -10.48 16.92
N HIS A 131 30.70 -11.75 16.50
CA HIS A 131 31.04 -12.20 15.14
C HIS A 131 32.47 -11.85 14.69
N GLY A 132 33.42 -12.03 15.60
CA GLY A 132 34.83 -11.85 15.33
C GLY A 132 35.70 -12.13 16.56
N VAL A 133 36.99 -11.83 16.43
CA VAL A 133 37.98 -12.03 17.49
C VAL A 133 38.76 -10.74 17.72
N CYS A 134 38.98 -10.38 18.99
CA CYS A 134 39.82 -9.24 19.32
C CYS A 134 41.30 -9.54 19.05
N THR A 135 41.92 -8.64 18.29
CA THR A 135 43.36 -8.65 18.03
C THR A 135 44.13 -8.05 19.20
N VAL A 136 45.44 -8.32 19.26
CA VAL A 136 46.34 -7.77 20.30
C VAL A 136 46.32 -6.24 20.34
N ASN A 137 46.03 -5.59 19.22
CA ASN A 137 45.95 -4.13 19.11
C ASN A 137 44.60 -3.55 19.58
N GLY A 138 43.69 -4.37 20.12
CA GLY A 138 42.37 -3.94 20.56
C GLY A 138 41.39 -3.64 19.41
N HIS A 139 41.69 -4.07 18.18
CA HIS A 139 40.75 -4.04 17.06
C HIS A 139 40.04 -5.37 16.90
N CYS A 140 38.83 -5.36 16.34
CA CYS A 140 38.16 -6.60 15.99
C CYS A 140 38.57 -7.12 14.62
N SER A 141 38.79 -8.44 14.52
CA SER A 141 38.89 -9.18 13.27
C SER A 141 37.58 -9.94 13.04
N CYS A 142 36.82 -9.53 12.03
CA CYS A 142 35.47 -10.07 11.77
C CYS A 142 35.48 -11.47 11.16
N ASP A 143 34.45 -12.25 11.47
CA ASP A 143 34.14 -13.51 10.81
C ASP A 143 33.72 -13.27 9.34
N SER A 144 33.72 -14.33 8.53
CA SER A 144 33.32 -14.24 7.12
C SER A 144 31.88 -13.72 6.98
N GLY A 145 31.69 -12.71 6.11
CA GLY A 145 30.38 -12.10 5.88
C GLY A 145 30.04 -10.92 6.80
N TYR A 146 30.91 -10.59 7.75
CA TYR A 146 30.77 -9.41 8.62
C TYR A 146 31.79 -8.33 8.25
N GLN A 147 31.43 -7.07 8.44
CA GLN A 147 32.30 -5.93 8.18
C GLN A 147 32.73 -5.22 9.46
N LEU A 148 33.97 -4.76 9.45
CA LEU A 148 34.54 -4.01 10.55
C LEU A 148 33.92 -2.62 10.61
N SER A 149 33.45 -2.25 11.79
CA SER A 149 32.93 -0.90 12.07
C SER A 149 33.98 0.20 11.81
N PRO A 150 33.56 1.46 11.55
CA PRO A 150 34.48 2.57 11.31
C PRO A 150 35.48 2.81 12.45
N ASN A 151 35.09 2.55 13.69
CA ASN A 151 35.94 2.66 14.88
C ASN A 151 36.82 1.41 15.12
N LYS A 152 36.72 0.39 14.27
CA LYS A 152 37.45 -0.88 14.33
C LYS A 152 37.23 -1.72 15.58
N LYS A 153 36.17 -1.43 16.34
CA LYS A 153 35.96 -2.04 17.67
C LYS A 153 34.96 -3.18 17.69
N TYR A 154 34.08 -3.26 16.69
CA TYR A 154 33.05 -4.29 16.56
C TYR A 154 32.77 -4.64 15.09
N CYS A 155 32.08 -5.76 14.85
CA CYS A 155 31.67 -6.20 13.53
C CYS A 155 30.17 -6.06 13.35
N HIS A 156 29.73 -5.71 12.14
CA HIS A 156 28.32 -5.62 11.79
C HIS A 156 28.00 -6.52 10.59
N ALA A 157 26.77 -7.01 10.54
CA ALA A 157 26.30 -7.91 9.50
C ALA A 157 26.25 -7.19 8.14
N VAL A 158 26.52 -7.93 7.06
CA VAL A 158 26.44 -7.45 5.68
C VAL A 158 25.44 -8.28 4.90
N CYS A 159 24.57 -7.59 4.16
CA CYS A 159 23.57 -8.21 3.29
C CYS A 159 23.86 -7.80 1.84
N ALA A 160 24.21 -8.75 0.99
CA ALA A 160 24.46 -8.53 -0.43
C ALA A 160 23.16 -8.10 -1.13
N GLY A 161 23.16 -6.92 -1.76
CA GLY A 161 21.96 -6.30 -2.32
C GLY A 161 21.15 -5.45 -1.33
N GLY A 162 21.53 -5.44 -0.05
CA GLY A 162 20.84 -4.72 1.01
C GLY A 162 19.51 -5.36 1.43
N CYS A 163 18.82 -4.72 2.37
CA CYS A 163 17.51 -5.14 2.87
C CYS A 163 16.37 -4.16 2.50
N GLY A 164 16.68 -3.13 1.70
CA GLY A 164 15.81 -1.98 1.43
C GLY A 164 15.68 -1.04 2.63
N ALA A 165 14.95 0.07 2.47
CA ALA A 165 14.79 1.10 3.52
C ALA A 165 14.00 0.61 4.77
N ASN A 166 13.27 -0.49 4.63
CA ASN A 166 12.37 -1.04 5.65
C ASN A 166 12.85 -2.38 6.20
N GLY A 167 14.09 -2.75 5.89
CA GLY A 167 14.74 -3.93 6.41
C GLY A 167 16.06 -3.56 7.07
N GLU A 168 16.42 -4.34 8.08
CA GLU A 168 17.70 -4.23 8.76
C GLU A 168 18.48 -5.53 8.57
N CYS A 169 19.78 -5.42 8.31
CA CYS A 169 20.63 -6.59 8.17
C CYS A 169 21.01 -7.11 9.55
N VAL A 170 20.54 -8.30 9.89
CA VAL A 170 20.69 -8.85 11.25
C VAL A 170 21.66 -10.00 11.34
N GLU A 171 21.98 -10.58 10.19
CA GLU A 171 22.98 -11.63 10.02
C GLU A 171 23.46 -11.59 8.57
N TYR A 172 24.51 -12.34 8.25
CA TYR A 172 25.02 -12.43 6.88
C TYR A 172 23.90 -12.85 5.91
N ASN A 173 23.56 -11.97 4.96
CA ASN A 173 22.46 -12.11 4.00
C ASN A 173 21.07 -12.40 4.61
N ARG A 174 20.86 -12.03 5.89
CA ARG A 174 19.58 -12.20 6.57
C ARG A 174 19.01 -10.85 6.99
N CYS A 175 17.88 -10.50 6.40
CA CYS A 175 17.17 -9.26 6.69
C CYS A 175 16.04 -9.50 7.70
N ARG A 176 15.94 -8.62 8.71
CA ARG A 176 14.76 -8.48 9.57
C ARG A 176 13.94 -7.32 9.04
N CYS A 177 12.71 -7.59 8.64
CA CYS A 177 11.80 -6.56 8.16
C CYS A 177 11.11 -5.86 9.33
N LYS A 178 10.89 -4.54 9.20
CA LYS A 178 10.06 -3.78 10.13
C LYS A 178 8.62 -4.32 10.13
N ALA A 179 7.85 -4.01 11.19
CA ALA A 179 6.46 -4.44 11.28
C ALA A 179 5.65 -3.99 10.04
N GLY A 180 4.89 -4.91 9.44
CA GLY A 180 4.12 -4.65 8.22
C GLY A 180 4.89 -4.85 6.91
N TYR A 181 6.15 -5.30 6.99
CA TYR A 181 6.98 -5.65 5.83
C TYR A 181 7.36 -7.13 5.86
N VAL A 182 7.53 -7.73 4.69
CA VAL A 182 7.97 -9.12 4.51
C VAL A 182 9.14 -9.17 3.54
N LEU A 183 9.99 -10.18 3.72
CA LEU A 183 11.13 -10.39 2.84
C LEU A 183 10.66 -10.92 1.49
N ASP A 184 10.92 -10.17 0.43
CA ASP A 184 10.65 -10.63 -0.93
C ASP A 184 11.70 -11.68 -1.35
N PRO A 185 11.29 -12.89 -1.78
CA PRO A 185 12.23 -13.98 -2.05
C PRO A 185 13.15 -13.71 -3.23
N VAL A 186 12.76 -12.81 -4.16
CA VAL A 186 13.49 -12.48 -5.38
C VAL A 186 14.48 -11.35 -5.13
N SER A 187 13.99 -10.19 -4.69
CA SER A 187 14.82 -9.00 -4.46
C SER A 187 15.60 -9.05 -3.15
N LYS A 188 15.25 -9.96 -2.22
CA LYS A 188 15.79 -10.04 -0.86
C LYS A 188 15.62 -8.75 -0.04
N ASN A 189 14.73 -7.86 -0.49
CA ASN A 189 14.40 -6.62 0.19
C ASN A 189 13.08 -6.75 0.95
N CYS A 190 12.91 -5.94 1.98
CA CYS A 190 11.67 -5.88 2.74
C CYS A 190 10.62 -5.04 1.99
N VAL A 191 9.55 -5.70 1.53
CA VAL A 191 8.43 -5.11 0.78
C VAL A 191 7.17 -5.05 1.65
N PHE A 192 6.20 -4.24 1.25
CA PHE A 192 4.93 -4.13 1.97
C PHE A 192 4.20 -5.47 2.03
N HIS A 193 3.63 -5.79 3.20
CA HIS A 193 2.76 -6.94 3.40
C HIS A 193 1.29 -6.51 3.46
N CYS A 194 0.40 -7.26 2.80
CA CYS A 194 -1.04 -7.18 3.01
C CYS A 194 -1.58 -8.55 3.38
N GLU A 195 -2.21 -8.65 4.54
CA GLU A 195 -2.87 -9.86 4.99
C GLU A 195 -4.02 -10.23 4.04
N GLY A 196 -4.10 -11.50 3.62
CA GLY A 196 -5.07 -11.95 2.60
C GLY A 196 -4.77 -11.51 1.17
N GLY A 197 -3.69 -10.74 0.94
CA GLY A 197 -3.31 -10.24 -0.37
C GLY A 197 -4.22 -9.11 -0.88
N CYS A 198 -3.89 -8.56 -2.05
CA CYS A 198 -4.69 -7.53 -2.71
C CYS A 198 -5.55 -8.13 -3.82
N ALA A 199 -6.72 -7.52 -4.06
CA ALA A 199 -7.61 -7.89 -5.15
C ALA A 199 -6.94 -7.77 -6.53
N ASN A 200 -7.53 -8.40 -7.55
CA ASN A 200 -7.00 -8.40 -8.91
C ASN A 200 -6.69 -6.98 -9.40
N GLY A 201 -5.49 -6.82 -9.98
CA GLY A 201 -5.02 -5.52 -10.48
C GLY A 201 -4.51 -4.55 -9.40
N ALA A 202 -4.50 -4.93 -8.12
CA ALA A 202 -3.94 -4.13 -7.03
C ALA A 202 -2.57 -4.62 -6.55
N VAL A 203 -1.87 -3.76 -5.81
CA VAL A 203 -0.58 -4.01 -5.18
C VAL A 203 -0.55 -3.36 -3.80
N CYS A 204 0.21 -3.95 -2.86
CA CYS A 204 0.48 -3.35 -1.57
C CYS A 204 1.36 -2.11 -1.74
N VAL A 205 0.83 -0.94 -1.37
CA VAL A 205 1.56 0.34 -1.40
C VAL A 205 1.92 0.86 -0.01
N ALA A 206 1.36 0.24 1.03
CA ALA A 206 1.68 0.44 2.43
C ALA A 206 1.29 -0.84 3.22
N PRO A 207 1.72 -0.99 4.48
CA PRO A 207 1.29 -2.11 5.32
C PRO A 207 -0.24 -2.23 5.34
N ASN A 208 -0.75 -3.42 4.98
CA ASN A 208 -2.18 -3.73 4.87
C ASN A 208 -2.99 -2.73 4.02
N THR A 209 -2.34 -2.04 3.07
CA THR A 209 -2.97 -1.03 2.22
C THR A 209 -2.75 -1.35 0.75
N CYS A 210 -3.84 -1.71 0.06
CA CYS A 210 -3.84 -2.02 -1.37
C CYS A 210 -4.22 -0.80 -2.21
N ALA A 211 -3.52 -0.60 -3.33
CA ALA A 211 -3.90 0.36 -4.37
C ALA A 211 -3.84 -0.29 -5.75
N CYS A 212 -4.64 0.23 -6.69
CA CYS A 212 -4.63 -0.26 -8.06
C CYS A 212 -3.28 0.01 -8.72
N LYS A 213 -2.76 -0.99 -9.45
CA LYS A 213 -1.59 -0.84 -10.29
C LYS A 213 -1.85 0.23 -11.35
N GLN A 214 -0.79 0.80 -11.88
CA GLN A 214 -0.89 1.74 -12.99
C GLN A 214 -1.68 1.11 -14.15
N GLY A 215 -2.65 1.85 -14.69
CA GLY A 215 -3.53 1.35 -15.74
C GLY A 215 -4.75 0.56 -15.23
N PHE A 216 -4.98 0.49 -13.92
CA PHE A 216 -6.21 -0.05 -13.34
C PHE A 216 -6.96 1.05 -12.54
N LEU A 217 -8.28 0.98 -12.52
CA LEU A 217 -9.17 1.88 -11.79
C LEU A 217 -9.83 1.15 -10.64
N LYS A 218 -10.01 1.85 -9.51
CA LYS A 218 -10.71 1.30 -8.34
C LYS A 218 -12.21 1.20 -8.64
N GLN A 219 -12.76 -0.01 -8.54
CA GLN A 219 -14.18 -0.27 -8.69
C GLN A 219 -14.65 -1.18 -7.54
N GLY A 220 -15.42 -0.61 -6.62
CA GLY A 220 -15.80 -1.28 -5.37
C GLY A 220 -14.58 -1.62 -4.52
N SER A 221 -14.44 -2.90 -4.15
CA SER A 221 -13.28 -3.45 -3.42
C SER A 221 -12.14 -3.94 -4.33
N GLY A 222 -12.35 -3.96 -5.66
CA GLY A 222 -11.38 -4.48 -6.63
C GLY A 222 -10.82 -3.40 -7.56
N CYS A 223 -9.90 -3.81 -8.43
CA CYS A 223 -9.39 -2.96 -9.49
C CYS A 223 -9.74 -3.56 -10.87
N VAL A 224 -10.24 -2.72 -11.76
CA VAL A 224 -10.57 -3.09 -13.15
C VAL A 224 -9.60 -2.42 -14.10
N ALA A 225 -9.36 -3.04 -15.26
CA ALA A 225 -8.47 -2.47 -16.27
C ALA A 225 -9.00 -1.12 -16.78
N ALA A 226 -8.11 -0.14 -16.97
CA ALA A 226 -8.44 1.16 -17.52
C ALA A 226 -8.27 1.14 -19.05
N CYS A 227 -9.36 1.46 -19.76
CA CYS A 227 -9.33 1.71 -21.21
C CYS A 227 -9.91 3.12 -21.47
N PRO A 228 -9.09 4.19 -21.40
CA PRO A 228 -9.57 5.57 -21.50
C PRO A 228 -10.27 5.89 -22.83
N LYS A 229 -9.87 5.21 -23.91
CA LYS A 229 -10.50 5.33 -25.23
C LYS A 229 -11.77 4.48 -25.38
N GLY A 230 -12.12 3.69 -24.36
CA GLY A 230 -13.22 2.74 -24.39
C GLY A 230 -12.93 1.46 -25.19
N CYS A 231 -13.80 0.47 -25.04
CA CYS A 231 -13.84 -0.76 -25.84
C CYS A 231 -15.25 -0.91 -26.41
N ASN A 232 -15.48 -0.44 -27.63
CA ASN A 232 -16.79 -0.52 -28.26
C ASN A 232 -17.05 -1.96 -28.72
N ASN A 233 -18.20 -2.53 -28.31
CA ASN A 233 -18.59 -3.93 -28.57
C ASN A 233 -17.59 -5.00 -28.06
N GLY A 234 -16.77 -4.65 -27.06
CA GLY A 234 -15.81 -5.56 -26.44
C GLY A 234 -15.62 -5.26 -24.95
N ASP A 235 -14.75 -6.04 -24.31
CA ASP A 235 -14.43 -5.93 -22.89
C ASP A 235 -12.99 -5.42 -22.69
N CYS A 236 -12.78 -4.55 -21.71
CA CYS A 236 -11.43 -4.11 -21.32
C CYS A 236 -10.79 -5.19 -20.42
N ILE A 237 -9.86 -5.97 -20.96
CA ILE A 237 -9.28 -7.12 -20.26
C ILE A 237 -7.94 -6.82 -19.60
N ALA A 238 -7.24 -5.77 -20.06
CA ALA A 238 -5.99 -5.28 -19.50
C ALA A 238 -5.85 -3.78 -19.81
N PRO A 239 -4.91 -3.05 -19.18
CA PRO A 239 -4.73 -1.63 -19.43
C PRO A 239 -4.55 -1.34 -20.92
N ASN A 240 -5.43 -0.53 -21.50
CA ASN A 240 -5.49 -0.22 -22.94
C ASN A 240 -5.69 -1.43 -23.89
N THR A 241 -6.16 -2.57 -23.39
CA THR A 241 -6.36 -3.79 -24.19
C THR A 241 -7.82 -4.19 -24.20
N CYS A 242 -8.44 -4.09 -25.37
CA CYS A 242 -9.80 -4.55 -25.62
C CYS A 242 -9.81 -5.98 -26.16
N LYS A 243 -10.75 -6.79 -25.68
CA LYS A 243 -11.06 -8.11 -26.22
C LYS A 243 -12.46 -8.09 -26.81
N CYS A 244 -12.56 -8.46 -28.08
CA CYS A 244 -13.84 -8.53 -28.77
C CYS A 244 -14.61 -9.80 -28.40
N LYS A 245 -15.93 -9.73 -28.48
CA LYS A 245 -16.82 -10.89 -28.36
C LYS A 245 -16.55 -11.88 -29.51
N PRO A 246 -16.88 -13.18 -29.36
CA PRO A 246 -16.72 -14.16 -30.44
C PRO A 246 -17.39 -13.69 -31.74
N GLY A 247 -16.71 -13.83 -32.88
CA GLY A 247 -17.20 -13.38 -34.19
C GLY A 247 -17.05 -11.88 -34.45
N TRP A 248 -16.32 -11.16 -33.59
CA TRP A 248 -15.92 -9.77 -33.79
C TRP A 248 -14.39 -9.68 -33.79
N THR A 249 -13.85 -8.78 -34.61
CA THR A 249 -12.43 -8.53 -34.77
C THR A 249 -12.09 -7.11 -34.34
N LEU A 250 -10.95 -6.95 -33.67
CA LEU A 250 -10.49 -5.65 -33.23
C LEU A 250 -9.99 -4.84 -34.43
N ASP A 251 -10.45 -3.60 -34.53
CA ASP A 251 -10.05 -2.68 -35.60
C ASP A 251 -8.61 -2.18 -35.44
N LYS A 252 -8.14 -1.41 -36.43
CA LYS A 252 -6.78 -0.83 -36.41
C LYS A 252 -6.57 0.19 -35.28
N THR A 253 -7.64 0.78 -34.75
CA THR A 253 -7.52 1.71 -33.62
C THR A 253 -7.31 0.99 -32.29
N GLY A 254 -7.61 -0.31 -32.24
CA GLY A 254 -7.47 -1.14 -31.04
C GLY A 254 -8.59 -0.93 -30.02
N THR A 255 -9.67 -0.25 -30.41
CA THR A 255 -10.74 0.18 -29.49
C THR A 255 -12.14 -0.18 -29.97
N ASN A 256 -12.31 -0.44 -31.27
CA ASN A 256 -13.59 -0.80 -31.83
C ASN A 256 -13.56 -2.26 -32.26
N CYS A 257 -14.52 -3.04 -31.77
CA CYS A 257 -14.76 -4.37 -32.28
C CYS A 257 -15.72 -4.27 -33.46
N GLU A 258 -15.29 -4.77 -34.62
CA GLU A 258 -16.08 -4.84 -35.84
C GLU A 258 -16.53 -6.29 -36.10
N PRO A 259 -17.77 -6.52 -36.58
CA PRO A 259 -18.26 -7.86 -36.80
C PRO A 259 -17.50 -8.53 -37.94
N HIS A 260 -17.16 -9.81 -37.77
CA HIS A 260 -16.50 -10.62 -38.78
C HIS A 260 -17.52 -11.59 -39.39
N CYS A 261 -17.72 -11.49 -40.70
CA CYS A 261 -18.62 -12.35 -41.46
C CYS A 261 -17.81 -13.39 -42.26
N ASN A 262 -18.12 -14.68 -42.10
CA ASN A 262 -17.59 -15.76 -42.93
C ASN A 262 -18.74 -16.64 -43.45
N PRO A 263 -19.01 -16.69 -44.77
CA PRO A 263 -18.27 -16.05 -45.86
C PRO A 263 -18.43 -14.53 -45.90
N GLU A 264 -17.47 -13.83 -46.53
CA GLU A 264 -17.50 -12.36 -46.63
C GLU A 264 -18.76 -11.84 -47.33
N CYS A 265 -19.22 -10.67 -46.90
CA CYS A 265 -20.38 -9.98 -47.45
C CYS A 265 -20.10 -9.36 -48.83
N LEU A 266 -20.71 -9.89 -49.90
CA LEU A 266 -20.57 -9.35 -51.26
C LEU A 266 -21.62 -8.25 -51.54
N ASN A 267 -21.16 -7.09 -52.01
CA ASN A 267 -21.96 -5.87 -52.22
C ASN A 267 -22.79 -5.44 -50.98
N SER A 268 -22.30 -5.79 -49.80
CA SER A 268 -22.94 -5.53 -48.50
C SER A 268 -21.91 -5.06 -47.47
N ILE A 269 -22.39 -4.68 -46.29
CA ILE A 269 -21.59 -4.45 -45.08
C ILE A 269 -21.98 -5.48 -44.01
N CYS A 270 -21.00 -5.99 -43.27
CA CYS A 270 -21.24 -6.86 -42.12
C CYS A 270 -21.74 -5.99 -40.96
N VAL A 271 -22.96 -6.23 -40.49
CA VAL A 271 -23.61 -5.44 -39.42
C VAL A 271 -23.77 -6.24 -38.12
N GLY A 272 -23.51 -7.55 -38.17
CA GLY A 272 -23.64 -8.46 -37.04
C GLY A 272 -22.98 -9.81 -37.34
N LEU A 273 -23.25 -10.80 -36.49
CA LEU A 273 -22.69 -12.15 -36.63
C LEU A 273 -23.20 -12.85 -37.90
N ASN A 274 -22.34 -12.93 -38.93
CA ASN A 274 -22.70 -13.43 -40.25
C ASN A 274 -23.95 -12.77 -40.85
N GLU A 275 -24.20 -11.51 -40.46
CA GLU A 275 -25.35 -10.75 -40.92
C GLU A 275 -24.88 -9.62 -41.84
N CYS A 276 -25.28 -9.69 -43.10
CA CYS A 276 -24.93 -8.72 -44.13
C CYS A 276 -26.13 -7.80 -44.43
N ALA A 277 -25.89 -6.49 -44.40
CA ALA A 277 -26.82 -5.48 -44.89
C ALA A 277 -26.38 -4.99 -46.28
N CYS A 278 -27.27 -5.06 -47.27
CA CYS A 278 -26.97 -4.64 -48.63
C CYS A 278 -26.65 -3.14 -48.70
N ARG A 279 -25.68 -2.79 -49.54
CA ARG A 279 -25.39 -1.37 -49.83
C ARG A 279 -26.58 -0.76 -50.59
N LYS A 280 -26.71 0.56 -50.52
CA LYS A 280 -27.78 1.29 -51.21
C LYS A 280 -27.79 0.94 -52.71
N GLY A 281 -28.96 0.59 -53.24
CA GLY A 281 -29.13 0.16 -54.64
C GLY A 281 -28.82 -1.31 -54.90
N TYR A 282 -28.55 -2.10 -53.85
CA TYR A 282 -28.43 -3.55 -53.91
C TYR A 282 -29.50 -4.20 -53.03
N VAL A 283 -29.98 -5.37 -53.44
CA VAL A 283 -30.98 -6.19 -52.73
C VAL A 283 -30.43 -7.58 -52.49
N ARG A 284 -30.97 -8.31 -51.50
CA ARG A 284 -30.54 -9.68 -51.19
C ARG A 284 -30.75 -10.59 -52.41
N ASP A 285 -29.75 -11.41 -52.74
CA ASP A 285 -29.86 -12.37 -53.84
C ASP A 285 -30.91 -13.45 -53.50
N PRO A 286 -31.98 -13.62 -54.28
CA PRO A 286 -33.01 -14.63 -54.00
C PRO A 286 -32.51 -16.07 -54.16
N ARG A 287 -31.36 -16.27 -54.84
CA ARG A 287 -30.90 -17.59 -55.29
C ARG A 287 -29.83 -18.22 -54.40
N ILE A 288 -29.03 -17.43 -53.69
CA ILE A 288 -27.88 -17.89 -52.88
C ILE A 288 -27.70 -16.98 -51.65
N SER A 289 -27.63 -17.61 -50.47
CA SER A 289 -27.17 -17.17 -49.12
C SER A 289 -27.33 -15.70 -48.69
N ALA A 290 -27.58 -15.50 -47.39
CA ALA A 290 -27.72 -14.21 -46.72
C ALA A 290 -26.56 -13.20 -46.91
N ASN A 291 -25.42 -13.63 -47.46
CA ASN A 291 -24.18 -12.84 -47.55
C ASN A 291 -23.94 -12.22 -48.94
N ARG A 292 -24.85 -12.39 -49.90
CA ARG A 292 -24.71 -11.85 -51.27
C ARG A 292 -25.84 -10.88 -51.60
N CYS A 293 -25.45 -9.68 -52.01
CA CYS A 293 -26.37 -8.69 -52.56
C CYS A 293 -26.14 -8.49 -54.06
N VAL A 294 -27.22 -8.41 -54.82
CA VAL A 294 -27.24 -8.16 -56.26
C VAL A 294 -27.75 -6.75 -56.52
N ALA A 295 -27.31 -6.15 -57.63
CA ALA A 295 -27.75 -4.82 -58.02
C ALA A 295 -29.27 -4.80 -58.25
N ASP A 296 -29.93 -3.75 -57.75
CA ASP A 296 -31.35 -3.51 -57.95
C ASP A 296 -31.57 -2.76 -59.27
N CYS A 297 -32.38 -3.32 -60.15
CA CYS A 297 -32.78 -2.74 -61.43
C CYS A 297 -34.32 -2.82 -61.52
N PRO A 298 -35.04 -1.75 -61.13
CA PRO A 298 -36.50 -1.70 -61.20
C PRO A 298 -36.99 -1.95 -62.64
N GLY A 299 -37.89 -2.91 -62.83
CA GLY A 299 -38.38 -3.31 -64.15
C GLY A 299 -37.49 -4.32 -64.91
N GLY A 300 -36.34 -4.71 -64.33
CA GLY A 300 -35.44 -5.70 -64.91
C GLY A 300 -34.61 -5.18 -66.10
N CYS A 301 -33.84 -6.08 -66.71
CA CYS A 301 -33.00 -5.80 -67.88
C CYS A 301 -33.42 -6.68 -69.07
N PRO A 302 -34.40 -6.27 -69.90
CA PRO A 302 -34.78 -7.03 -71.08
C PRO A 302 -33.59 -7.21 -72.03
N ASN A 303 -33.27 -8.47 -72.37
CA ASN A 303 -32.10 -8.86 -73.19
C ASN A 303 -30.73 -8.37 -72.66
N GLY A 304 -30.62 -8.19 -71.34
CA GLY A 304 -29.37 -7.77 -70.70
C GLY A 304 -29.23 -8.32 -69.27
N GLN A 305 -28.18 -7.89 -68.58
CA GLN A 305 -27.88 -8.22 -67.20
C GLN A 305 -27.68 -6.95 -66.36
N CYS A 306 -28.26 -6.91 -65.17
CA CYS A 306 -28.06 -5.83 -64.20
C CYS A 306 -26.63 -5.94 -63.63
N SER A 307 -25.75 -5.02 -64.00
CA SER A 307 -24.34 -5.06 -63.58
C SER A 307 -24.03 -4.06 -62.47
N ALA A 308 -24.85 -3.03 -62.31
CA ALA A 308 -24.77 -2.05 -61.22
C ALA A 308 -26.18 -1.50 -60.92
N PRO A 309 -26.40 -0.82 -59.77
CA PRO A 309 -27.71 -0.30 -59.40
C PRO A 309 -28.29 0.59 -60.51
N ASN A 310 -29.50 0.27 -60.97
CA ASN A 310 -30.16 0.94 -62.10
C ASN A 310 -29.30 0.96 -63.40
N PHE A 311 -28.51 -0.07 -63.66
CA PHE A 311 -27.68 -0.13 -64.87
C PHE A 311 -27.59 -1.55 -65.46
N CYS A 312 -28.18 -1.70 -66.64
CA CYS A 312 -28.13 -2.90 -67.46
C CYS A 312 -26.99 -2.86 -68.48
N ILE A 313 -26.30 -3.98 -68.65
CA ILE A 313 -25.42 -4.28 -69.78
C ILE A 313 -26.17 -5.21 -70.73
N CYS A 314 -26.18 -4.90 -72.02
CA CYS A 314 -26.87 -5.69 -73.02
C CYS A 314 -26.11 -6.98 -73.35
N ASN A 315 -26.86 -8.06 -73.57
CA ASN A 315 -26.28 -9.32 -74.01
C ASN A 315 -25.66 -9.18 -75.42
N PRO A 316 -24.70 -10.04 -75.80
CA PRO A 316 -24.13 -10.03 -77.14
C PRO A 316 -25.23 -10.04 -78.23
N GLY A 317 -25.12 -9.13 -79.21
CA GLY A 317 -26.11 -8.93 -80.26
C GLY A 317 -27.19 -7.89 -79.95
N PHE A 318 -27.19 -7.29 -78.76
CA PHE A 318 -28.11 -6.23 -78.35
C PHE A 318 -27.36 -4.93 -78.00
N VAL A 319 -28.01 -3.80 -78.25
CA VAL A 319 -27.55 -2.43 -77.90
C VAL A 319 -28.62 -1.72 -77.09
N LYS A 320 -28.24 -0.72 -76.29
CA LYS A 320 -29.20 0.09 -75.54
C LYS A 320 -30.09 0.87 -76.51
N GLU A 321 -31.40 0.85 -76.27
CA GLU A 321 -32.38 1.60 -77.06
C GLU A 321 -32.07 3.10 -77.10
N SER A 322 -31.61 3.66 -75.99
CA SER A 322 -31.15 5.05 -75.88
C SER A 322 -30.07 5.18 -74.79
N LYS A 323 -29.36 6.32 -74.76
CA LYS A 323 -28.34 6.58 -73.73
C LYS A 323 -28.99 6.54 -72.35
N GLY A 324 -28.57 5.58 -71.52
CA GLY A 324 -29.12 5.36 -70.18
C GLY A 324 -30.36 4.46 -70.11
N SER A 325 -30.86 3.95 -71.25
CA SER A 325 -31.96 2.97 -71.26
C SER A 325 -31.52 1.65 -70.62
N GLN A 326 -32.47 1.03 -69.93
CA GLN A 326 -32.35 -0.34 -69.40
C GLN A 326 -32.80 -1.40 -70.42
N ASN A 327 -33.45 -0.97 -71.52
CA ASN A 327 -33.92 -1.83 -72.59
C ASN A 327 -32.80 -2.10 -73.59
N CYS A 328 -32.52 -3.38 -73.82
CA CYS A 328 -31.59 -3.83 -74.84
C CYS A 328 -32.34 -4.35 -76.06
N VAL A 329 -32.14 -3.69 -77.19
CA VAL A 329 -32.76 -3.99 -78.48
C VAL A 329 -31.73 -4.62 -79.42
N ARG A 330 -32.16 -5.48 -80.34
CA ARG A 330 -31.24 -6.18 -81.26
C ARG A 330 -30.51 -5.17 -82.12
N ARG A 331 -29.20 -5.36 -82.30
CA ARG A 331 -28.38 -4.56 -83.22
C ARG A 331 -28.82 -4.88 -84.65
N THR A 332 -29.54 -3.97 -85.29
CA THR A 332 -29.83 -3.99 -86.73
C THR A 332 -28.59 -3.65 -87.53
#